data_AF-A0A355SGL9-F1
#
_entry.id   AF-A0A355SGL9-F1
#
_cell.length_a   1.000
_cell.length_b   1.000
_cell.length_c   1.000
_cell.angle_alpha   90.00
_cell.angle_beta   90.00
_cell.angle_gamma   90.00
#
_symmetry.space_group_name_H-M   'P 1'
#
loop_
_entity.id
_entity.type
_entity.pdbx_description
1 polymer ?
#
loop_
_entity_poly.entity_id
_entity_poly.type
_entity_poly.pdbx_seq_one_letter_code
_entity_poly.pdbx_strand_id
1 'polypeptide(L)'
;MALTGEGTNVPAIVGQEIVQALQAPQAAGGAPPTIPPTTPIDIQGELNRILSIITSINDIRAQIIRLGLNPSLRFAIETEVVPVLNILTALATSADFFSVAAYNMSNINFAKSHEIRKMLELIYNIADLSEDVFEVLEKLVIATLPKSP
;
A
#
# COMPACT_ATOMS: atom_id res chain seq x y z
N MET A 1 25.87 5.17 26.40
CA MET A 1 25.33 6.27 25.58
C MET A 1 24.16 5.71 24.80
N ALA A 2 22.96 6.13 25.19
CA ALA A 2 21.70 5.71 24.58
C ALA A 2 21.43 6.55 23.33
N LEU A 3 20.92 5.93 22.28
CA LEU A 3 20.13 6.60 21.25
C LEU A 3 18.94 5.71 20.87
N THR A 4 17.78 6.32 21.05
CA THR A 4 16.40 5.90 20.85
C THR A 4 16.00 5.92 19.37
N GLY A 5 15.07 5.06 18.96
CA GLY A 5 14.51 5.06 17.61
C GLY A 5 13.32 4.09 17.45
N GLU A 6 12.19 4.52 17.98
CA GLU A 6 10.78 4.17 17.69
C GLU A 6 10.48 2.95 16.80
N GLY A 7 10.15 1.82 17.45
CA GLY A 7 9.41 0.73 16.87
C GLY A 7 7.90 0.97 17.01
N THR A 8 7.20 0.95 15.90
CA THR A 8 5.74 0.95 15.73
C THR A 8 5.03 0.06 16.76
N ASN A 9 4.27 0.68 17.68
CA ASN A 9 3.32 0.03 18.56
C ASN A 9 2.07 -0.38 17.76
N VAL A 10 2.07 -1.60 17.21
CA VAL A 10 0.83 -2.30 16.86
C VAL A 10 0.51 -3.22 18.04
N PRO A 11 -0.57 -2.99 18.82
CA PRO A 11 -0.91 -3.90 19.90
C PRO A 11 -1.39 -5.24 19.32
N ALA A 12 -0.57 -6.28 19.50
CA ALA A 12 -0.90 -7.66 19.24
C ALA A 12 -1.93 -8.16 20.28
N ILE A 13 -3.20 -7.88 20.04
CA ILE A 13 -4.32 -8.42 20.84
C ILE A 13 -5.06 -9.44 19.96
N VAL A 14 -4.39 -10.52 19.58
CA VAL A 14 -5.06 -11.73 19.08
C VAL A 14 -4.17 -12.91 19.42
N GLY A 15 -4.55 -13.73 20.40
CA GLY A 15 -4.05 -15.11 20.48
C GLY A 15 -3.72 -15.73 21.83
N GLN A 16 -3.72 -14.99 22.95
CA GLN A 16 -3.29 -15.58 24.24
C GLN A 16 -4.41 -16.16 25.13
N GLU A 17 -5.69 -15.91 24.83
CA GLU A 17 -6.77 -16.39 25.72
C GLU A 17 -7.29 -17.80 25.39
N ILE A 18 -6.90 -18.40 24.25
CA ILE A 18 -7.50 -19.68 23.81
C ILE A 18 -6.72 -20.92 24.29
N VAL A 19 -5.46 -20.79 24.74
CA VAL A 19 -4.59 -21.97 24.94
C VAL A 19 -4.68 -22.60 26.35
N GLN A 20 -5.37 -21.98 27.33
CA GLN A 20 -5.43 -22.54 28.69
C GLN A 20 -6.55 -23.58 28.95
N ALA A 21 -7.35 -23.95 27.95
CA ALA A 21 -8.51 -24.84 28.16
C ALA A 21 -8.26 -26.35 27.93
N LEU A 22 -7.02 -26.82 27.84
CA LEU A 22 -6.74 -28.24 27.56
C LEU A 22 -5.78 -28.87 28.58
N GLN A 23 -6.19 -28.96 29.85
CA GLN A 23 -5.64 -29.96 30.77
C GLN A 23 -6.73 -30.54 31.67
N ALA A 24 -6.93 -31.86 31.56
CA ALA A 24 -7.54 -32.71 32.57
C ALA A 24 -6.92 -34.12 32.44
N PRO A 25 -6.95 -35.02 33.44
CA PRO A 25 -7.44 -34.88 34.83
C PRO A 25 -6.47 -35.47 35.88
N GLN A 26 -6.59 -35.08 37.16
CA GLN A 26 -6.35 -36.01 38.28
C GLN A 26 -7.35 -35.74 39.43
N ALA A 27 -7.97 -36.83 39.91
CA ALA A 27 -9.01 -36.84 40.92
C ALA A 27 -8.44 -37.16 42.31
N ALA A 28 -8.85 -36.41 43.34
CA ALA A 28 -8.92 -36.89 44.72
C ALA A 28 -9.83 -35.97 45.57
N GLY A 29 -11.00 -36.50 45.93
CA GLY A 29 -11.77 -36.25 47.17
C GLY A 29 -11.98 -34.82 47.70
N GLY A 30 -13.21 -34.31 47.56
CA GLY A 30 -13.75 -33.26 48.45
C GLY A 30 -14.62 -32.23 47.72
N ALA A 31 -15.93 -32.28 47.96
CA ALA A 31 -16.99 -31.38 47.46
C ALA A 31 -17.21 -31.40 45.92
N PRO A 32 -18.46 -31.34 45.43
CA PRO A 32 -18.72 -31.22 44.00
C PRO A 32 -18.08 -29.92 43.50
N PRO A 33 -17.28 -29.96 42.41
CA PRO A 33 -16.72 -28.76 41.82
C PRO A 33 -17.89 -27.89 41.35
N THR A 34 -18.03 -26.72 41.95
CA THR A 34 -18.90 -25.68 41.39
C THR A 34 -18.35 -25.36 40.01
N ILE A 35 -19.07 -25.80 38.98
CA ILE A 35 -18.85 -25.40 37.60
C ILE A 35 -18.76 -23.86 37.63
N PRO A 36 -17.63 -23.24 37.25
CA PRO A 36 -17.59 -21.79 37.11
C PRO A 36 -18.73 -21.45 36.16
N PRO A 37 -19.62 -20.49 36.50
CA PRO A 37 -20.75 -20.17 35.66
C PRO A 37 -20.19 -19.90 34.27
N THR A 38 -20.62 -20.69 33.29
CA THR A 38 -20.42 -20.34 31.89
C THR A 38 -20.94 -18.91 31.78
N THR A 39 -20.04 -17.95 31.57
CA THR A 39 -20.41 -16.55 31.45
C THR A 39 -21.51 -16.51 30.41
N PRO A 40 -22.75 -16.09 30.78
CA PRO A 40 -23.81 -15.98 29.82
C PRO A 40 -23.30 -15.04 28.73
N ILE A 41 -23.23 -15.52 27.49
CA ILE A 41 -22.94 -14.65 26.36
C ILE A 41 -24.07 -13.61 26.35
N ASP A 42 -23.73 -12.37 26.66
CA ASP A 42 -24.69 -11.27 26.66
C ASP A 42 -24.99 -10.88 25.21
N ILE A 43 -25.91 -11.61 24.61
CA ILE A 43 -26.37 -11.40 23.24
C ILE A 43 -26.87 -9.97 23.07
N GLN A 44 -27.50 -9.37 24.09
CA GLN A 44 -28.03 -8.01 24.01
C GLN A 44 -26.90 -6.97 24.04
N GLY A 45 -25.90 -7.16 24.89
CA GLY A 45 -24.68 -6.36 24.90
C GLY A 45 -23.97 -6.36 23.54
N GLU A 46 -23.79 -7.53 22.94
CA GLU A 46 -23.14 -7.65 21.62
C GLU A 46 -24.01 -7.08 20.47
N LEU A 47 -25.33 -7.25 20.51
CA LEU A 47 -26.22 -6.62 19.52
C LEU A 47 -26.17 -5.09 19.58
N ASN A 48 -26.16 -4.53 20.79
CA ASN A 48 -26.03 -3.07 20.98
C ASN A 48 -24.66 -2.57 20.51
N ARG A 49 -23.60 -3.36 20.73
CA ARG A 49 -22.26 -3.05 20.20
C ARG A 49 -22.23 -3.05 18.68
N ILE A 50 -22.81 -4.08 18.05
CA ILE A 50 -22.89 -4.19 16.59
C ILE A 50 -23.70 -3.01 16.01
N LEU A 51 -24.83 -2.66 16.63
CA LEU A 51 -25.66 -1.53 16.20
C LEU A 51 -24.90 -0.19 16.26
N SER A 52 -24.13 0.01 17.33
CA SER A 52 -23.26 1.20 17.48
C SER A 52 -22.19 1.26 16.40
N ILE A 53 -21.55 0.12 16.07
CA ILE A 53 -20.57 0.03 14.99
C ILE A 53 -21.20 0.37 13.63
N ILE A 54 -22.36 -0.19 13.31
CA ILE A 54 -23.06 0.07 12.04
C ILE A 54 -23.41 1.56 11.90
N THR A 55 -23.89 2.17 12.99
CA THR A 55 -24.23 3.60 13.01
C THR A 55 -22.99 4.46 12.74
N SER A 56 -21.87 4.16 13.41
CA SER A 56 -20.59 4.83 13.17
C SER A 56 -20.10 4.68 11.73
N ILE A 57 -20.21 3.49 11.14
CA ILE A 57 -19.85 3.25 9.73
C ILE A 57 -20.72 4.09 8.77
N ASN A 58 -22.01 4.20 9.05
CA ASN A 58 -22.92 5.00 8.23
C ASN A 58 -22.60 6.51 8.31
N ASP A 59 -22.25 7.01 9.49
CA ASP A 59 -21.80 8.40 9.65
C ASP A 59 -20.50 8.68 8.91
N ILE A 60 -19.52 7.77 8.98
CA ILE A 60 -18.28 7.87 8.21
C ILE A 60 -18.58 7.90 6.71
N ARG A 61 -19.46 7.02 6.23
CA ARG A 61 -19.89 7.00 4.82
C ARG A 61 -20.52 8.34 4.41
N ALA A 62 -21.39 8.90 5.24
CA ALA A 62 -22.02 10.20 4.96
C ALA A 62 -20.98 11.33 4.91
N GLN A 63 -19.97 11.30 5.79
CA GLN A 63 -18.87 12.27 5.76
C GLN A 63 -18.00 12.14 4.50
N ILE A 64 -17.67 10.91 4.08
CA ILE A 64 -16.93 10.64 2.83
C ILE A 64 -17.67 11.23 1.62
N ILE A 65 -18.98 11.00 1.53
CA ILE A 65 -19.83 11.54 0.46
C ILE A 65 -19.85 13.07 0.51
N ARG A 66 -20.02 13.68 1.69
CA ARG A 66 -20.03 15.15 1.86
C ARG A 66 -18.71 15.81 1.46
N LEU A 67 -17.59 15.15 1.73
CA LEU A 67 -16.26 15.63 1.38
C LEU A 67 -15.93 15.39 -0.11
N GLY A 68 -16.82 14.74 -0.87
CA GLY A 68 -16.57 14.39 -2.27
C GLY A 68 -15.41 13.42 -2.45
N LEU A 69 -15.04 12.67 -1.40
CA LEU A 69 -13.93 11.74 -1.44
C LEU A 69 -14.35 10.46 -2.16
N ASN A 70 -13.57 10.04 -3.14
CA ASN A 70 -13.73 8.73 -3.78
C ASN A 70 -12.54 7.83 -3.39
N PRO A 71 -12.63 7.10 -2.28
CA PRO A 71 -11.54 6.25 -1.81
C PRO A 71 -11.21 5.13 -2.80
N SER A 72 -12.19 4.65 -3.58
CA SER A 72 -11.99 3.64 -4.62
C SER A 72 -11.18 4.18 -5.79
N LEU A 73 -11.49 5.40 -6.25
CA LEU A 73 -10.72 6.08 -7.29
C LEU A 73 -9.29 6.34 -6.83
N ARG A 74 -9.13 6.82 -5.59
CA ARG A 74 -7.81 7.05 -4.99
C ARG A 74 -6.98 5.77 -4.95
N PHE A 75 -7.58 4.66 -4.51
CA PHE A 75 -6.91 3.37 -4.49
C PHE A 75 -6.44 2.96 -5.90
N ALA A 76 -7.32 3.04 -6.90
CA ALA A 76 -6.97 2.70 -8.29
C ALA A 76 -5.82 3.56 -8.83
N ILE A 77 -5.82 4.87 -8.55
CA ILE A 77 -4.72 5.76 -8.95
C ILE A 77 -3.41 5.35 -8.26
N GLU A 78 -3.43 5.14 -6.94
CA GLU A 78 -2.23 4.81 -6.17
C GLU A 78 -1.64 3.44 -6.54
N THR A 79 -2.48 2.45 -6.88
CA THR A 79 -2.02 1.10 -7.20
C THR A 79 -1.70 0.87 -8.67
N GLU A 80 -2.41 1.55 -9.57
CA GLU A 80 -2.30 1.27 -11.02
C GLU A 80 -1.58 2.41 -11.75
N VAL A 81 -1.98 3.68 -11.53
CA VAL A 81 -1.47 4.83 -12.28
C VAL A 81 -0.10 5.28 -11.80
N VAL A 82 0.08 5.43 -10.48
CA VAL A 82 1.31 5.96 -9.87
C VAL A 82 2.56 5.13 -10.21
N PRO A 83 2.54 3.78 -10.19
CA PRO A 83 3.71 3.00 -10.56
C PRO A 83 4.16 3.24 -12.00
N VAL A 84 3.22 3.33 -12.95
CA VAL A 84 3.53 3.57 -14.37
C VAL A 84 4.09 4.99 -14.57
N LEU A 85 3.49 5.98 -13.90
CA LEU A 85 4.00 7.35 -13.88
C LEU A 85 5.43 7.44 -13.31
N ASN A 86 5.72 6.67 -12.26
CA ASN A 86 7.07 6.62 -11.67
C ASN A 86 8.09 6.03 -12.64
N ILE A 87 7.72 4.99 -13.40
CA ILE A 87 8.58 4.42 -14.45
C ILE A 87 8.88 5.47 -15.51
N LEU A 88 7.86 6.17 -16.01
CA LEU A 88 8.03 7.23 -17.00
C LEU A 88 8.95 8.35 -16.49
N THR A 89 8.77 8.75 -15.23
CA THR A 89 9.62 9.77 -14.58
C THR A 89 11.08 9.31 -14.47
N ALA A 90 11.29 8.04 -14.12
CA ALA A 90 12.63 7.46 -14.04
C ALA A 90 13.31 7.39 -15.41
N LEU A 91 12.57 7.02 -16.47
CA LEU A 91 13.07 7.01 -17.85
C LEU A 91 13.47 8.41 -18.31
N ALA A 92 12.61 9.42 -18.08
CA ALA A 92 12.92 10.81 -18.41
C ALA A 92 14.19 11.30 -17.70
N THR A 93 14.32 11.01 -16.40
CA THR A 93 15.52 11.35 -15.61
C THR A 93 16.77 10.66 -16.15
N SER A 94 16.65 9.39 -16.53
CA SER A 94 17.77 8.63 -17.09
C SER A 94 18.23 9.18 -18.44
N ALA A 95 17.29 9.58 -19.31
CA ALA A 95 17.61 10.20 -20.60
C ALA A 95 18.38 11.52 -20.43
N ASP A 96 18.01 12.33 -19.44
CA ASP A 96 18.72 13.57 -19.11
C ASP A 96 20.16 13.31 -18.65
N PHE A 97 20.35 12.36 -17.72
CA PHE A 97 21.70 12.00 -17.25
C PHE A 97 22.59 11.47 -18.37
N PHE A 98 22.06 10.63 -19.26
CA PHE A 98 22.83 10.15 -20.41
C PHE A 98 23.12 11.27 -21.41
N SER A 99 22.21 12.22 -21.59
CA SER A 99 22.44 13.38 -22.47
C SER A 99 23.58 14.25 -21.96
N VAL A 100 23.58 14.55 -20.66
CA VAL A 100 24.66 15.29 -19.99
C VAL A 100 25.98 14.52 -20.07
N ALA A 101 25.96 13.21 -19.81
CA ALA A 101 27.15 12.38 -19.90
C ALA A 101 27.72 12.33 -21.33
N ALA A 102 26.87 12.22 -22.34
CA ALA A 102 27.28 12.20 -23.75
C ALA A 102 27.94 13.52 -24.15
N TYR A 103 27.34 14.65 -23.74
CA TYR A 103 27.88 15.99 -23.96
C TYR A 103 29.26 16.18 -23.30
N ASN A 104 29.39 15.77 -22.04
CA ASN A 104 30.67 15.86 -21.33
C ASN A 104 31.73 14.97 -22.00
N MET A 105 31.35 13.77 -22.44
CA MET A 105 32.25 12.84 -23.10
C MET A 105 32.71 13.34 -24.46
N SER A 106 31.83 13.98 -25.24
CA SER A 106 32.20 14.63 -26.50
C SER A 106 33.18 15.78 -26.30
N ASN A 107 33.05 16.54 -25.21
CA ASN A 107 33.95 17.67 -24.93
C ASN A 107 35.32 17.24 -24.40
N ILE A 108 35.42 16.11 -23.69
CA ILE A 108 36.68 15.63 -23.09
C ILE A 108 37.50 14.83 -24.10
N ASN A 109 36.89 13.96 -24.92
CA ASN A 109 37.63 13.10 -25.81
C ASN A 109 36.84 12.65 -27.05
N PHE A 110 36.99 13.39 -28.14
CA PHE A 110 36.41 13.05 -29.45
C PHE A 110 36.89 11.71 -30.02
N ALA A 111 38.02 11.15 -29.56
CA ALA A 111 38.50 9.85 -30.01
C ALA A 111 37.64 8.68 -29.50
N LYS A 112 36.81 8.90 -28.48
CA LYS A 112 35.82 7.92 -27.98
C LYS A 112 34.45 8.06 -28.66
N SER A 113 34.47 8.24 -29.98
CA SER A 113 33.26 8.44 -30.79
C SER A 113 32.30 7.27 -30.72
N HIS A 114 32.80 6.04 -30.54
CA HIS A 114 31.99 4.84 -30.37
C HIS A 114 31.17 4.86 -29.06
N GLU A 115 31.76 5.25 -27.95
CA GLU A 115 31.08 5.33 -26.66
C GLU A 115 30.04 6.47 -26.62
N ILE A 116 30.37 7.61 -27.23
CA ILE A 116 29.41 8.73 -27.41
C ILE A 116 28.21 8.26 -28.23
N ARG A 117 28.46 7.55 -29.35
CA ARG A 117 27.40 6.98 -30.19
C ARG A 117 26.53 6.01 -29.41
N LYS A 118 27.13 5.10 -28.63
CA LYS A 118 26.40 4.14 -27.79
C LYS A 118 25.49 4.84 -26.77
N MET A 119 25.95 5.97 -26.22
CA MET A 119 25.15 6.74 -25.27
C MET A 119 23.99 7.47 -25.95
N LEU A 120 24.21 8.01 -27.16
CA LEU A 120 23.14 8.58 -27.99
C LEU A 120 22.09 7.52 -28.38
N GLU A 121 22.52 6.33 -28.80
CA GLU A 121 21.62 5.21 -29.09
C GLU A 121 20.81 4.80 -27.86
N LEU A 122 21.42 4.82 -26.67
CA LEU A 122 20.70 4.56 -25.42
C LEU A 122 19.64 5.63 -25.12
N ILE A 123 19.93 6.91 -25.37
CA ILE A 123 18.95 8.00 -25.20
C ILE A 123 17.75 7.78 -26.12
N TYR A 124 17.96 7.43 -27.38
CA TYR A 124 16.87 7.13 -28.31
C TYR A 124 16.04 5.92 -27.87
N ASN A 125 16.68 4.83 -27.45
CA ASN A 125 15.96 3.67 -26.93
C ASN A 125 15.11 4.00 -25.68
N ILE A 126 15.59 4.90 -24.82
CA ILE A 126 14.83 5.37 -23.66
C ILE A 126 13.66 6.26 -24.09
N ALA A 127 13.85 7.08 -25.12
CA ALA A 127 12.78 7.91 -25.67
C ALA A 127 11.64 7.05 -26.25
N ASP A 128 11.98 6.05 -27.07
CA ASP A 128 11.01 5.11 -27.65
C ASP A 128 10.26 4.36 -26.55
N LEU A 129 10.97 3.84 -25.54
CA LEU A 129 10.35 3.17 -24.40
C LEU A 129 9.47 4.12 -23.56
N SER A 130 9.83 5.40 -23.46
CA SER A 130 9.03 6.40 -22.76
C SER A 130 7.72 6.68 -23.50
N GLU A 131 7.71 6.62 -24.82
CA GLU A 131 6.51 6.76 -25.65
C GLU A 131 5.55 5.59 -25.41
N ASP A 132 6.06 4.35 -25.41
CA ASP A 132 5.28 3.15 -25.09
C ASP A 132 4.66 3.23 -23.69
N VAL A 133 5.45 3.62 -22.68
CA VAL A 133 4.98 3.77 -21.30
C VAL A 133 3.95 4.89 -21.17
N PHE A 134 4.13 5.98 -21.91
CA PHE A 134 3.18 7.09 -21.94
C PHE A 134 1.83 6.67 -22.54
N GLU A 135 1.82 5.89 -23.62
CA GLU A 135 0.58 5.37 -24.21
C GLU A 135 -0.17 4.46 -23.22
N VAL A 136 0.55 3.61 -22.49
CA VAL A 136 -0.05 2.77 -21.43
C VAL A 136 -0.62 3.63 -20.31
N LEU A 137 0.11 4.66 -19.87
CA LEU A 137 -0.32 5.58 -18.83
C LEU A 137 -1.61 6.32 -19.23
N GLU A 138 -1.68 6.82 -20.47
CA GLU A 138 -2.86 7.51 -20.99
C GLU A 138 -4.10 6.60 -20.96
N LYS A 139 -3.96 5.36 -21.45
CA LYS A 139 -5.04 4.35 -21.41
C LYS A 139 -5.49 4.06 -19.98
N LEU A 140 -4.55 3.96 -19.05
CA LEU A 140 -4.84 3.72 -17.64
C LEU A 140 -5.64 4.88 -17.05
N VAL A 141 -5.18 6.11 -17.24
CA VAL A 141 -5.86 7.31 -16.74
C VAL A 141 -7.29 7.40 -17.29
N ILE A 142 -7.49 7.17 -18.59
CA ILE A 142 -8.83 7.15 -19.20
C ILE A 142 -9.71 6.05 -18.60
N ALA A 143 -9.16 4.86 -18.35
CA ALA A 143 -9.90 3.75 -17.74
C ALA A 143 -10.27 4.01 -16.28
N THR A 144 -9.40 4.69 -15.53
CA THR A 144 -9.58 4.97 -14.10
C THR A 144 -10.50 6.17 -13.84
N LEU A 145 -10.64 7.09 -14.80
CA LEU A 145 -11.53 8.24 -14.65
C LEU A 145 -13.01 7.83 -14.54
N PRO A 146 -13.78 8.46 -13.63
CA PRO A 146 -15.21 8.18 -13.51
C PRO A 146 -15.92 8.56 -14.81
N LYS A 147 -16.53 7.58 -15.46
CA LYS A 147 -17.37 7.80 -16.64
C LYS A 147 -18.58 8.64 -16.22
N SER A 148 -18.80 9.77 -16.88
CA SER A 148 -19.99 10.58 -16.63
C SER A 148 -21.26 9.74 -16.83
N PRO A 149 -22.26 9.86 -15.95
CA PRO A 149 -23.54 9.17 -16.10
C PRO A 149 -24.33 9.64 -17.33
#